data_AF-A0A968ZHN6-F1
#
_entry.id   AF-A0A968ZHN6-F1
#
_cell.length_a   1.000
_cell.length_b   1.000
_cell.length_c   1.000
_cell.angle_alpha   90.00
_cell.angle_beta   90.00
_cell.angle_gamma   90.00
#
_symmetry.space_group_name_H-M   'P 1'
#
loop_
_entity.id
_entity.type
_entity.pdbx_description
1 polymer ?
#
loop_
_entity_poly.entity_id
_entity_poly.type
_entity_poly.pdbx_seq_one_letter_code
_entity_poly.pdbx_strand_id
1 'polypeptide(L)'
;MCGGIRRSKPRSRARRRILAFHVCDWLVPTTDLLLDRGMMGDGVIDLPRIRGWVEAGGFTGCVEVEIFSAANWWKRDPNEVLAVVQERYKTVC
;
A
#
# COMPACT_ATOMS: atom_id res chain seq x y z
N MET A 1 -45.78 -5.12 0.30
CA MET A 1 -44.54 -5.25 -0.51
C MET A 1 -43.63 -4.08 -0.19
N CYS A 2 -42.40 -4.36 0.24
CA CYS A 2 -41.16 -3.63 -0.06
C CYS A 2 -40.04 -4.40 0.66
N GLY A 3 -39.57 -5.47 0.01
CA GLY A 3 -38.44 -6.25 0.48
C GLY A 3 -37.17 -5.40 0.38
N GLY A 4 -36.58 -5.09 1.54
CA GLY A 4 -35.28 -4.44 1.60
C GLY A 4 -34.24 -5.29 0.86
N ILE A 5 -33.58 -4.69 -0.13
CA ILE A 5 -32.44 -5.28 -0.83
C ILE A 5 -31.37 -5.56 0.23
N ARG A 6 -31.24 -6.83 0.64
CA ARG A 6 -30.07 -7.30 1.37
C ARG A 6 -28.89 -7.16 0.42
N ARG A 7 -28.03 -6.14 0.64
CA ARG A 7 -26.72 -6.07 -0.01
C ARG A 7 -25.99 -7.38 0.33
N SER A 8 -25.78 -8.22 -0.67
CA SER A 8 -24.98 -9.43 -0.53
C SER A 8 -23.57 -9.02 -0.11
N LYS A 9 -23.12 -9.47 1.06
CA LYS A 9 -21.72 -9.33 1.50
C LYS A 9 -20.86 -9.96 0.40
N PRO A 10 -19.93 -9.24 -0.25
CA PRO A 10 -19.08 -9.83 -1.28
C PRO A 10 -18.38 -11.03 -0.66
N ARG A 11 -18.63 -12.24 -1.19
CA ARG A 11 -17.77 -13.39 -0.88
C ARG A 11 -16.42 -13.05 -1.50
N SER A 12 -15.54 -12.47 -0.69
CA SER A 12 -14.14 -12.25 -1.04
C SER A 12 -13.61 -13.60 -1.53
N ARG A 13 -13.41 -13.72 -2.85
CA ARG A 13 -12.81 -14.92 -3.41
C ARG A 13 -11.44 -15.11 -2.79
N ALA A 14 -10.74 -14.02 -2.42
CA ALA A 14 -9.38 -13.97 -1.91
C ALA A 14 -9.19 -14.45 -0.46
N ARG A 15 -10.25 -14.79 0.29
CA ARG A 15 -10.11 -15.30 1.66
C ARG A 15 -9.04 -16.39 1.73
N ARG A 16 -8.02 -16.16 2.56
CA ARG A 16 -6.85 -17.04 2.80
C ARG A 16 -5.87 -17.21 1.63
N ARG A 17 -5.88 -16.34 0.60
CA ARG A 17 -4.89 -16.39 -0.51
C ARG A 17 -3.89 -15.23 -0.53
N ILE A 18 -4.11 -14.21 0.30
CA ILE A 18 -3.15 -13.11 0.47
C ILE A 18 -2.22 -13.51 1.62
N LEU A 19 -0.93 -13.67 1.32
CA LEU A 19 0.08 -14.11 2.28
C LEU A 19 0.97 -12.96 2.77
N ALA A 20 1.14 -11.93 1.94
CA ALA A 20 1.89 -10.72 2.25
C ALA A 20 1.23 -9.52 1.56
N PHE A 21 1.51 -8.33 2.07
CA PHE A 21 1.05 -7.07 1.48
C PHE A 21 2.19 -6.06 1.52
N HIS A 22 2.82 -5.83 0.37
CA HIS A 22 3.91 -4.88 0.22
C HIS A 22 3.37 -3.54 -0.27
N VAL A 23 3.90 -2.44 0.24
CA VAL A 23 3.52 -1.07 -0.12
C VAL A 23 4.72 -0.24 -0.54
N CYS A 24 4.48 0.57 -1.57
CA CYS A 24 5.32 1.63 -2.11
C CYS A 24 4.38 2.57 -2.88
N ASP A 25 4.92 3.54 -3.62
CA ASP A 25 4.11 4.41 -4.46
C ASP A 25 4.61 4.48 -5.91
N TRP A 26 3.73 4.93 -6.81
CA TRP A 26 4.03 5.15 -8.22
C TRP A 26 4.25 6.63 -8.49
N LEU A 27 5.50 7.02 -8.78
CA LEU A 27 5.85 8.41 -9.05
C LEU A 27 5.34 8.85 -10.44
N VAL A 28 5.01 10.13 -10.59
CA VAL A 28 4.67 10.72 -11.88
C VAL A 28 5.53 11.96 -12.12
N PRO A 29 6.47 11.93 -13.08
CA PRO A 29 6.87 10.76 -13.89
C PRO A 29 7.62 9.71 -13.07
N THR A 30 7.50 8.43 -13.44
CA THR A 30 8.42 7.37 -13.01
C THR A 30 9.57 7.32 -14.02
N THR A 31 10.81 7.34 -13.54
CA THR A 31 12.02 7.48 -14.36
C THR A 31 12.82 6.19 -14.56
N ASP A 32 12.61 5.18 -13.72
CA ASP A 32 13.18 3.83 -13.86
C ASP A 32 12.17 2.77 -13.42
N LEU A 33 12.03 1.69 -14.20
CA LEU A 33 11.01 0.65 -13.95
C LEU A 33 11.29 -0.21 -12.70
N LEU A 34 12.54 -0.28 -12.26
CA LEU A 34 12.94 -1.06 -11.09
C LEU A 34 13.33 -0.17 -9.92
N LEU A 35 14.09 0.89 -10.17
CA LEU A 35 14.85 1.64 -9.17
C LEU A 35 14.27 3.01 -8.84
N ASP A 36 13.01 3.29 -9.22
CA ASP A 36 12.34 4.57 -8.98
C ASP A 36 10.94 4.42 -8.34
N ARG A 37 10.82 3.50 -7.38
CA ARG A 37 9.62 3.41 -6.55
C ARG A 37 9.54 4.60 -5.59
N GLY A 38 8.33 5.11 -5.38
CA GLY A 38 8.06 6.21 -4.46
C GLY A 38 7.89 5.78 -3.01
N MET A 39 8.16 6.70 -2.09
CA MET A 39 7.68 6.60 -0.70
C MET A 39 6.17 6.82 -0.68
N MET A 40 5.49 6.13 0.23
CA MET A 40 4.03 6.23 0.35
C MET A 40 3.58 7.69 0.48
N GLY A 41 2.67 8.10 -0.40
CA GLY A 41 2.11 9.45 -0.47
C GLY A 41 2.85 10.41 -1.39
N ASP A 42 4.00 10.03 -1.95
CA ASP A 42 4.70 10.85 -2.96
C ASP A 42 4.21 10.56 -4.39
N GLY A 43 3.49 9.46 -4.58
CA GLY A 43 2.98 9.03 -5.88
C GLY A 43 1.46 9.16 -6.00
N VAL A 44 0.89 8.34 -6.89
CA VAL A 44 -0.53 8.41 -7.27
C VAL A 44 -1.35 7.18 -6.86
N ILE A 45 -0.77 6.23 -6.13
CA ILE A 45 -1.50 5.04 -5.69
C ILE A 45 -2.47 5.41 -4.55
N ASP A 46 -3.74 5.02 -4.67
CA ASP A 46 -4.72 5.11 -3.59
C ASP A 46 -4.49 3.97 -2.57
N LEU A 47 -3.46 4.15 -1.72
CA LEU A 47 -3.01 3.15 -0.73
C LEU A 47 -4.10 2.78 0.28
N PRO A 48 -4.86 3.73 0.90
CA PRO A 48 -5.90 3.37 1.86
C PRO A 48 -7.01 2.52 1.25
N ARG A 49 -7.37 2.78 -0.02
CA ARG A 49 -8.36 1.97 -0.74
C ARG A 49 -7.87 0.54 -0.97
N ILE A 50 -6.64 0.37 -1.46
CA ILE A 50 -6.07 -0.95 -1.72
C ILE A 50 -5.93 -1.74 -0.41
N ARG A 51 -5.42 -1.09 0.65
CA ARG A 51 -5.34 -1.68 1.99
C ARG A 51 -6.72 -2.15 2.47
N GLY A 52 -7.75 -1.32 2.31
CA GLY A 52 -9.12 -1.69 2.66
C GLY A 52 -9.64 -2.94 1.92
N TRP A 53 -9.25 -3.13 0.65
CA TRP A 53 -9.59 -4.36 -0.09
C TRP A 53 -8.82 -5.59 0.41
N VAL A 54 -7.54 -5.42 0.75
CA VAL A 54 -6.70 -6.49 1.29
C VAL A 54 -7.22 -6.95 2.66
N GLU A 55 -7.53 -6.02 3.55
CA GLU A 55 -8.10 -6.30 4.87
C GLU A 55 -9.51 -6.91 4.77
N ALA A 56 -10.37 -6.41 3.87
CA ALA A 56 -11.66 -7.05 3.56
C ALA A 56 -11.50 -8.45 2.96
N GLY A 57 -10.35 -8.72 2.34
CA GLY A 57 -9.87 -10.03 1.91
C GLY A 57 -9.62 -11.01 3.06
N GLY A 58 -9.49 -10.52 4.29
CA GLY A 58 -9.18 -11.30 5.49
C GLY A 58 -7.69 -11.40 5.81
N PHE A 59 -6.86 -10.54 5.21
CA PHE A 59 -5.45 -10.42 5.59
C PHE A 59 -5.32 -9.63 6.89
N THR A 60 -4.55 -10.15 7.84
CA THR A 60 -4.30 -9.53 9.15
C THR A 60 -2.81 -9.50 9.50
N GLY A 61 -1.93 -9.70 8.51
CA GLY A 61 -0.48 -9.66 8.68
C GLY A 61 0.07 -8.23 8.69
N CYS A 62 1.39 -8.12 8.78
CA CYS A 62 2.09 -6.84 8.67
C CYS A 62 1.97 -6.27 7.24
N VAL A 63 2.04 -4.94 7.16
CA VAL A 63 2.23 -4.22 5.90
C VAL A 63 3.71 -3.98 5.72
N GLU A 64 4.28 -4.45 4.61
CA GLU A 64 5.71 -4.43 4.36
C GLU A 64 6.07 -3.28 3.42
N VAL A 65 6.96 -2.38 3.84
CA VAL A 65 7.37 -1.25 3.00
C VAL A 65 8.55 -1.68 2.13
N GLU A 66 8.38 -1.67 0.80
CA GLU A 66 9.38 -2.18 -0.15
C GLU A 66 9.66 -1.15 -1.26
N ILE A 67 10.75 -0.39 -1.10
CA ILE A 67 11.11 0.73 -1.97
C ILE A 67 12.51 0.52 -2.56
N PHE A 68 12.58 0.44 -3.89
CA PHE A 68 13.82 0.52 -4.65
C PHE A 68 13.93 1.93 -5.24
N SER A 69 14.87 2.73 -4.75
CA SER A 69 14.99 4.14 -5.10
C SER A 69 16.46 4.57 -5.14
N ALA A 70 17.14 4.20 -6.23
CA ALA A 70 18.59 4.38 -6.35
C ALA A 70 19.00 5.86 -6.43
N ALA A 71 18.16 6.70 -7.02
CA ALA A 71 18.46 8.11 -7.20
C ALA A 71 18.14 8.97 -5.96
N ASN A 72 17.31 8.49 -5.03
CA ASN A 72 16.78 9.26 -3.89
C ASN A 72 16.90 8.50 -2.55
N TRP A 73 15.97 7.60 -2.21
CA TRP A 73 15.87 7.09 -0.83
C TRP A 73 17.07 6.24 -0.38
N TRP A 74 17.76 5.55 -1.30
CA TRP A 74 18.99 4.81 -0.97
C TRP A 74 20.20 5.72 -0.65
N LYS A 75 20.11 7.02 -0.95
CA LYS A 75 21.20 7.99 -0.70
C LYS A 75 21.00 8.78 0.59
N ARG A 76 19.88 8.61 1.28
CA ARG A 76 19.52 9.34 2.50
C ARG A 76 19.98 8.59 3.75
N ASP A 77 19.98 9.29 4.88
CA ASP A 77 20.28 8.66 6.17
C ASP A 77 19.22 7.59 6.50
N PRO A 78 19.60 6.36 6.87
CA PRO A 78 18.64 5.30 7.15
C PRO A 78 17.66 5.61 8.28
N ASN A 79 18.05 6.40 9.29
CA ASN A 79 17.14 6.77 10.38
C ASN A 79 16.10 7.77 9.90
N GLU A 80 16.50 8.71 9.04
CA GLU A 80 15.57 9.62 8.36
C GLU A 80 14.57 8.83 7.51
N VAL A 81 15.04 7.87 6.71
CA VAL A 81 14.18 7.00 5.88
C VAL A 81 13.16 6.28 6.77
N LEU A 82 13.60 5.65 7.86
CA LEU A 82 12.71 4.94 8.78
C LEU A 82 11.73 5.86 9.51
N ALA A 83 12.12 7.10 9.84
CA ALA A 83 11.23 8.08 10.44
C ALA A 83 10.10 8.45 9.46
N VAL A 84 10.43 8.71 8.19
CA VAL A 84 9.44 9.01 7.15
C VAL A 84 8.54 7.80 6.90
N VAL A 85 9.09 6.58 6.84
CA VAL A 85 8.29 5.35 6.70
C VAL A 85 7.23 5.27 7.81
N GLN A 86 7.62 5.48 9.07
CA GLN A 86 6.70 5.42 10.20
C GLN A 86 5.62 6.52 10.14
N GLU A 87 6.01 7.73 9.72
CA GLU A 87 5.08 8.85 9.55
C GLU A 87 4.06 8.56 8.45
N ARG A 88 4.53 8.20 7.26
CA ARG A 88 3.69 7.95 6.08
C ARG A 88 2.82 6.72 6.25
N TYR A 89 3.34 5.67 6.89
CA TYR A 89 2.52 4.51 7.26
C TYR A 89 1.30 4.89 8.13
N LYS A 90 1.42 5.90 8.99
CA LYS A 90 0.30 6.34 9.86
C LYS A 90 -0.67 7.29 9.18
N THR A 91 -0.24 8.00 8.13
CA THR A 91 -0.96 9.15 7.58
C THR A 91 -1.55 8.89 6.20
N VAL A 92 -0.93 8.02 5.41
CA VAL A 92 -1.31 7.79 4.00
C VAL A 92 -1.42 6.32 3.60
N CYS A 93 -1.25 5.37 4.54
CA CYS A 93 -1.40 3.92 4.30
C CYS A 93 -2.63 3.30 4.96
#